data_AF-A0A6I2J0N6-F1
#
_entry.id   AF-A0A6I2J0N6-F1
#
_cell.length_a   1.000
_cell.length_b   1.000
_cell.length_c   1.000
_cell.angle_alpha   90.00
_cell.angle_beta   90.00
_cell.angle_gamma   90.00
#
_symmetry.space_group_name_H-M   'P 1'
#
loop_
_entity.id
_entity.type
_entity.pdbx_description
1 polymer ?
#
loop_
_entity_poly.entity_id
_entity_poly.type
_entity_poly.pdbx_seq_one_letter_code
_entity_poly.pdbx_strand_id
1 'polypeptide(L)'
;MGKQLVIKKVEQSTMIYQHNALIGSIQRLTLPGKRALLMALGLVGNKDVKPDGTVRDEFGVITTVTVADYASIFNMDLRNASTDIYAGVTDLTTATVTVRSIVDGVPNEDIYPWLHHTNIEDAKSERGKYTFTLNPDVLQFVGLLESNFTAYDLLNVGELKSTNQVRLYELFAQHKTHGMKAGVNFGTWITDADFFKGKVFNLGTSVKKFPTEIKRRFLDGALDAINDTTDLFVEFEVKGKQWIFKIYSGDIAEKKREKWRKERAEAVLKAKEEKRLARLRKQIAAHQAEEATK
;
A
#
# COMPACT_ATOMS: atom_id res chain seq x y z
N MET A 1 -48.05 -4.34 4.64
CA MET A 1 -46.74 -4.84 4.16
C MET A 1 -46.10 -3.77 3.29
N GLY A 2 -44.89 -3.27 3.61
CA GLY A 2 -44.24 -2.27 2.73
C GLY A 2 -43.12 -1.37 3.29
N LYS A 3 -42.62 -1.56 4.53
CA LYS A 3 -41.57 -0.69 5.11
C LYS A 3 -40.14 -1.24 5.10
N GLN A 4 -39.92 -2.47 4.62
CA GLN A 4 -38.62 -3.15 4.82
C GLN A 4 -37.61 -2.99 3.67
N LEU A 5 -38.03 -2.50 2.50
CA LEU A 5 -37.16 -2.39 1.31
C LEU A 5 -36.43 -1.05 1.16
N VAL A 6 -36.99 0.05 1.69
CA VAL A 6 -36.40 1.40 1.54
C VAL A 6 -35.25 1.63 2.53
N ILE A 7 -35.40 1.19 3.78
CA ILE A 7 -34.40 1.40 4.84
C ILE A 7 -33.09 0.67 4.51
N LYS A 8 -33.15 -0.62 4.11
CA LYS A 8 -31.97 -1.39 3.71
C LYS A 8 -31.21 -0.78 2.52
N LYS A 9 -31.91 -0.18 1.55
CA LYS A 9 -31.29 0.43 0.36
C LYS A 9 -30.59 1.75 0.70
N VAL A 10 -31.14 2.53 1.64
CA VAL A 10 -30.52 3.76 2.14
C VAL A 10 -29.29 3.45 2.99
N GLU A 11 -29.37 2.47 3.90
CA GLU A 11 -28.23 2.04 4.72
C GLU A 11 -27.07 1.51 3.87
N GLN A 12 -27.34 0.68 2.86
CA GLN A 12 -26.32 0.20 1.93
C GLN A 12 -25.70 1.34 1.12
N SER A 13 -26.51 2.32 0.68
CA SER A 13 -26.03 3.49 -0.04
C SER A 13 -25.11 4.36 0.84
N THR A 14 -25.52 4.63 2.09
CA THR A 14 -24.73 5.38 3.07
C THR A 14 -23.42 4.68 3.41
N MET A 15 -23.44 3.35 3.58
CA MET A 15 -22.23 2.54 3.80
C MET A 15 -21.26 2.65 2.62
N ILE A 16 -21.75 2.63 1.38
CA ILE A 16 -20.93 2.80 0.18
C ILE A 16 -20.29 4.22 0.13
N TYR A 17 -21.05 5.26 0.48
CA TYR A 17 -20.50 6.63 0.51
C TYR A 17 -19.43 6.81 1.59
N GLN A 18 -19.65 6.28 2.79
CA GLN A 18 -18.68 6.29 3.89
C GLN A 18 -17.42 5.51 3.52
N HIS A 19 -17.58 4.33 2.93
CA HIS A 19 -16.49 3.50 2.45
C HIS A 19 -15.62 4.23 1.41
N ASN A 20 -16.26 4.84 0.42
CA ASN A 20 -15.56 5.58 -0.63
C ASN A 20 -14.88 6.85 -0.09
N ALA A 21 -15.51 7.54 0.85
CA ALA A 21 -14.94 8.69 1.54
C ALA A 21 -13.66 8.32 2.29
N LEU A 22 -13.70 7.22 3.04
CA LEU A 22 -12.57 6.74 3.81
C LEU A 22 -11.43 6.29 2.90
N ILE A 23 -11.70 5.41 1.93
CA ILE A 23 -10.67 4.99 0.95
C ILE A 23 -10.06 6.22 0.27
N GLY A 24 -10.90 7.15 -0.20
CA GLY A 24 -10.44 8.36 -0.85
C GLY A 24 -9.54 9.23 0.03
N SER A 25 -9.84 9.33 1.34
CA SER A 25 -9.03 10.07 2.30
C SER A 25 -7.67 9.42 2.56
N ILE A 26 -7.63 8.10 2.73
CA ILE A 26 -6.39 7.34 2.91
C ILE A 26 -5.50 7.47 1.68
N GLN A 27 -6.08 7.49 0.48
CA GLN A 27 -5.31 7.66 -0.76
C GLN A 27 -4.67 9.04 -0.90
N ARG A 28 -5.15 10.06 -0.18
CA ARG A 28 -4.53 11.40 -0.18
C ARG A 28 -3.33 11.50 0.76
N LEU A 29 -3.20 10.57 1.71
CA LEU A 29 -2.05 10.53 2.61
C LEU A 29 -0.76 10.25 1.85
N THR A 30 0.30 10.92 2.30
CA THR A 30 1.68 10.62 1.92
C THR A 30 2.07 9.20 2.37
N LEU A 31 3.16 8.65 1.83
CA LEU A 31 3.65 7.35 2.31
C LEU A 31 3.91 7.35 3.83
N PRO A 32 4.61 8.35 4.41
CA PRO A 32 4.76 8.45 5.86
C PRO A 32 3.42 8.56 6.60
N GLY A 33 2.45 9.32 6.06
CA GLY A 33 1.11 9.44 6.64
C GLY A 33 0.35 8.12 6.66
N LYS A 34 0.44 7.34 5.57
CA LYS A 34 -0.12 5.97 5.52
C LYS A 34 0.56 5.05 6.52
N ARG A 35 1.89 5.11 6.66
CA ARG A 35 2.63 4.31 7.64
C ARG A 35 2.24 4.63 9.08
N ALA A 36 2.13 5.92 9.41
CA ALA A 36 1.65 6.38 10.71
C ALA A 36 0.19 5.92 10.98
N LEU A 37 -0.70 6.03 9.98
CA LEU A 37 -2.06 5.53 10.09
C LEU A 37 -2.11 4.01 10.28
N LEU A 38 -1.31 3.26 9.52
CA LEU A 38 -1.23 1.81 9.66
C LEU A 38 -0.74 1.42 11.05
N MET A 39 0.27 2.11 11.60
CA MET A 39 0.72 1.88 12.98
C MET A 39 -0.39 2.17 14.00
N ALA A 40 -1.16 3.24 13.79
CA ALA A 40 -2.31 3.55 14.62
C ALA A 40 -3.40 2.47 14.55
N LEU A 41 -3.65 1.90 13.37
CA LEU A 41 -4.72 0.93 13.12
C LEU A 41 -4.33 -0.53 13.40
N GLY A 42 -3.11 -0.95 13.08
CA GLY A 42 -2.65 -2.33 13.27
C GLY A 42 -2.61 -2.76 14.73
N LEU A 43 -2.55 -1.80 15.66
CA LEU A 43 -2.64 -2.03 17.09
C LEU A 43 -4.10 -2.07 17.60
N VAL A 44 -5.06 -1.50 16.86
CA VAL A 44 -6.50 -1.56 17.17
C VAL A 44 -7.07 -2.97 16.92
N GLY A 45 -6.51 -3.71 15.95
CA GLY A 45 -7.00 -5.03 15.51
C GLY A 45 -6.76 -6.18 16.50
N ASN A 46 -5.97 -5.98 17.55
CA ASN A 46 -5.89 -6.93 18.67
C ASN A 46 -6.81 -6.45 19.78
N LYS A 47 -8.00 -7.05 19.83
CA LYS A 47 -8.91 -6.91 20.96
C LYS A 47 -8.18 -7.41 22.21
N ASP A 48 -8.29 -6.60 23.26
CA ASP A 48 -7.74 -6.77 24.61
C ASP A 48 -6.29 -6.30 24.78
N VAL A 49 -6.17 -5.24 25.60
CA VAL A 49 -4.98 -4.50 26.07
C VAL A 49 -3.70 -5.32 26.02
N LYS A 50 -2.69 -4.82 25.29
CA LYS A 50 -1.35 -5.40 25.27
C LYS A 50 -0.42 -4.77 26.31
N PRO A 51 0.66 -5.47 26.72
CA PRO A 51 1.69 -4.94 27.62
C PRO A 51 2.47 -3.71 27.07
N ASP A 52 2.18 -3.27 25.85
CA ASP A 52 2.87 -2.20 25.10
C ASP A 52 2.24 -0.79 25.29
N GLY A 53 1.18 -0.67 26.09
CA GLY A 53 0.58 0.62 26.47
C GLY A 53 -0.55 1.12 25.56
N THR A 54 -1.11 0.26 24.71
CA THR A 54 -2.33 0.53 23.93
C THR A 54 -3.59 0.42 24.79
N VAL A 55 -4.45 1.45 24.78
CA VAL A 55 -5.70 1.48 25.56
C VAL A 55 -6.86 1.91 24.65
N ARG A 56 -7.98 1.18 24.71
CA ARG A 56 -9.26 1.63 24.18
C ARG A 56 -10.03 2.27 25.34
N ASP A 57 -10.20 3.57 25.30
CA ASP A 57 -11.01 4.31 26.27
C ASP A 57 -12.32 4.79 25.64
N GLU A 58 -13.14 5.50 26.41
CA GLU A 58 -14.40 6.09 25.92
C GLU A 58 -14.19 7.19 24.87
N PHE A 59 -12.96 7.67 24.71
CA PHE A 59 -12.56 8.78 23.82
C PHE A 59 -11.85 8.32 22.54
N GLY A 60 -11.59 7.01 22.37
CA GLY A 60 -11.07 6.44 21.13
C GLY A 60 -10.04 5.34 21.33
N VAL A 61 -9.15 5.20 20.35
CA VAL A 61 -8.00 4.30 20.45
C VAL A 61 -6.75 5.14 20.56
N ILE A 62 -6.05 4.98 21.70
CA ILE A 62 -4.79 5.63 21.98
C ILE A 62 -3.67 4.66 21.66
N THR A 63 -2.81 5.09 20.74
CA THR A 63 -1.67 4.30 20.29
C THR A 63 -0.39 5.10 20.48
N THR A 64 0.61 4.44 21.06
CA THR A 64 1.92 5.02 21.33
C THR A 64 2.97 4.26 20.52
N VAL A 65 3.81 4.98 19.79
CA VAL A 65 4.85 4.40 18.93
C VAL A 65 6.18 5.11 19.18
N THR A 66 7.24 4.33 19.37
CA THR A 66 8.61 4.87 19.42
C THR A 66 9.23 4.91 18.03
N VAL A 67 10.20 5.78 17.84
CA VAL A 67 11.00 5.82 16.60
C VAL A 67 11.73 4.49 16.36
N ALA A 68 12.14 3.79 17.42
CA ALA A 68 12.78 2.48 17.32
C ALA A 68 11.83 1.42 16.75
N ASP A 69 10.58 1.37 17.24
CA ASP A 69 9.57 0.45 16.72
C ASP A 69 9.26 0.75 15.26
N TYR A 70 9.11 2.03 14.93
CA TYR A 70 8.88 2.49 13.56
C TYR A 70 10.03 2.09 12.63
N ALA A 71 11.27 2.32 13.04
CA ALA A 71 12.47 1.96 12.30
C ALA A 71 12.52 0.45 12.05
N SER A 72 12.21 -0.36 13.06
CA SER A 72 12.17 -1.82 12.95
C SER A 72 11.11 -2.30 11.98
N ILE A 73 9.89 -1.76 12.04
CA ILE A 73 8.76 -2.21 11.22
C ILE A 73 8.93 -1.83 9.75
N PHE A 74 9.45 -0.62 9.48
CA PHE A 74 9.62 -0.12 8.12
C PHE A 74 11.01 -0.38 7.54
N ASN A 75 11.86 -1.13 8.26
CA ASN A 75 13.23 -1.46 7.89
C ASN A 75 14.05 -0.21 7.47
N MET A 76 14.07 0.78 8.36
CA MET A 76 14.73 2.08 8.18
C MET A 76 15.78 2.29 9.27
N ASP A 77 16.81 3.08 9.00
CA ASP A 77 17.68 3.60 10.06
C ASP A 77 16.92 4.60 10.94
N LEU A 78 17.32 4.72 12.21
CA LEU A 78 16.66 5.55 13.22
C LEU A 78 16.53 7.02 12.79
N ARG A 79 17.55 7.56 12.13
CA ARG A 79 17.54 8.95 11.66
C ARG A 79 16.47 9.17 10.61
N ASN A 80 16.41 8.34 9.57
CA ASN A 80 15.36 8.42 8.56
C ASN A 80 13.98 8.13 9.16
N ALA A 81 13.87 7.14 10.05
CA ALA A 81 12.63 6.82 10.75
C ALA A 81 12.09 8.01 11.56
N SER A 82 12.94 8.72 12.31
CA SER A 82 12.54 9.89 13.11
C SER A 82 11.95 11.02 12.24
N THR A 83 12.51 11.20 11.05
CA THR A 83 12.03 12.20 10.08
C THR A 83 10.73 11.74 9.41
N ASP A 84 10.66 10.45 9.04
CA ASP A 84 9.52 9.84 8.36
C ASP A 84 8.28 9.83 9.28
N ILE A 85 8.38 9.33 10.51
CA ILE A 85 7.24 9.31 11.45
C ILE A 85 6.76 10.73 11.80
N TYR A 86 7.68 11.69 11.96
CA TYR A 86 7.30 13.09 12.19
C TYR A 86 6.50 13.65 11.00
N ALA A 87 6.97 13.41 9.77
CA ALA A 87 6.26 13.83 8.57
C ALA A 87 4.89 13.14 8.45
N GLY A 88 4.83 11.84 8.78
CA GLY A 88 3.60 11.06 8.73
C GLY A 88 2.55 11.50 9.73
N VAL A 89 2.95 11.74 10.98
CA VAL A 89 2.07 12.26 12.02
C VAL A 89 1.59 13.68 11.69
N THR A 90 2.46 14.51 11.11
CA THR A 90 2.08 15.86 10.65
C THR A 90 1.03 15.78 9.55
N ASP A 91 1.26 14.94 8.53
CA ASP A 91 0.31 14.70 7.43
C ASP A 91 -1.04 14.22 7.98
N LEU A 92 -1.02 13.21 8.86
CA LEU A 92 -2.22 12.63 9.45
C LEU A 92 -3.01 13.60 10.34
N THR A 93 -2.32 14.50 11.05
CA THR A 93 -2.96 15.56 11.86
C THR A 93 -3.75 16.54 11.00
N THR A 94 -3.28 16.81 9.78
CA THR A 94 -3.97 17.72 8.83
C THR A 94 -4.98 17.01 7.94
N ALA A 95 -5.00 15.68 7.94
CA ALA A 95 -5.84 14.89 7.07
C ALA A 95 -7.28 14.76 7.61
N THR A 96 -8.24 14.76 6.69
CA THR A 96 -9.67 14.61 7.02
C THR A 96 -10.38 13.59 6.12
N VAL A 97 -11.43 12.98 6.68
CA VAL A 97 -12.41 12.15 6.01
C VAL A 97 -13.64 13.00 5.72
N THR A 98 -13.98 13.19 4.44
CA THR A 98 -15.16 13.95 4.03
C THR A 98 -16.23 12.98 3.53
N VAL A 99 -17.29 12.81 4.32
CA VAL A 99 -18.45 11.99 3.97
C VAL A 99 -19.49 12.90 3.33
N ARG A 100 -19.82 12.62 2.07
CA ARG A 100 -20.88 13.34 1.36
C ARG A 100 -22.18 12.54 1.48
N SER A 101 -23.26 13.22 1.83
CA SER A 101 -24.60 12.63 1.91
C SER A 101 -25.62 13.56 1.26
N ILE A 102 -26.83 13.03 1.02
CA ILE A 102 -27.97 13.83 0.58
C ILE A 102 -29.02 13.70 1.67
N VAL A 103 -29.37 14.81 2.30
CA VAL A 103 -30.40 14.90 3.33
C VAL A 103 -31.52 15.75 2.76
N ASP A 104 -32.72 15.18 2.62
CA ASP A 104 -33.90 15.86 2.08
C ASP A 104 -33.68 16.52 0.70
N GLY A 105 -32.86 15.89 -0.15
CA GLY A 105 -32.53 16.40 -1.49
C GLY A 105 -31.44 17.48 -1.50
N VAL A 106 -30.93 17.88 -0.34
CA VAL A 106 -29.83 18.85 -0.20
C VAL A 106 -28.51 18.10 0.00
N PRO A 107 -27.45 18.44 -0.77
CA PRO A 107 -26.12 17.91 -0.52
C PRO A 107 -25.60 18.37 0.85
N ASN A 108 -25.17 17.42 1.66
CA ASN A 108 -24.49 17.66 2.94
C ASN A 108 -23.05 17.10 2.88
N GLU A 109 -22.13 17.75 3.60
CA GLU A 109 -20.74 17.27 3.76
C GLU A 109 -20.37 17.27 5.24
N ASP A 110 -20.09 16.08 5.77
CA ASP A 110 -19.53 15.92 7.11
C ASP A 110 -18.02 15.72 7.00
N ILE A 111 -17.25 16.50 7.77
CA ILE A 111 -15.78 16.48 7.74
C ILE A 111 -15.26 16.04 9.10
N TYR A 112 -14.53 14.92 9.11
CA TYR A 112 -13.97 14.33 10.32
C TYR A 112 -12.44 14.35 10.26
N PRO A 113 -11.73 14.92 11.24
CA PRO A 113 -10.28 14.78 11.33
C PRO A 113 -9.92 13.33 11.65
N TRP A 114 -8.79 12.85 11.12
CA TRP A 114 -8.30 11.50 11.43
C TRP A 114 -7.90 11.31 12.89
N LEU A 115 -7.21 12.31 13.44
CA LEU A 115 -6.73 12.32 14.81
C LEU A 115 -7.59 13.25 15.65
N HIS A 116 -7.99 12.78 16.83
CA HIS A 116 -8.61 13.61 17.87
C HIS A 116 -7.53 14.39 18.63
N HIS A 117 -6.42 13.73 18.94
CA HIS A 117 -5.30 14.32 19.68
C HIS A 117 -3.98 13.67 19.29
N THR A 118 -2.90 14.44 19.35
CA THR A 118 -1.53 13.99 19.08
C THR A 118 -0.58 14.58 20.12
N ASN A 119 0.20 13.73 20.76
CA ASN A 119 1.31 14.13 21.62
C ASN A 119 2.63 13.61 21.03
N ILE A 120 3.63 14.49 20.97
CA ILE A 120 4.96 14.18 20.43
C ILE A 120 5.99 14.50 21.52
N GLU A 121 6.67 13.48 22.01
CA GLU A 121 7.79 13.58 22.93
C GLU A 121 9.10 13.47 22.12
N ASP A 122 10.03 14.40 22.33
CA ASP A 122 11.35 14.44 21.67
C ASP A 122 11.24 14.36 20.12
N ALA A 123 10.54 15.34 19.52
CA ALA A 123 10.27 15.37 18.09
C ALA A 123 11.56 15.35 17.24
N LYS A 124 11.57 14.54 16.16
CA LYS A 124 12.72 14.38 15.23
C LYS A 124 14.00 13.85 15.92
N SER A 125 13.87 13.20 17.07
CA SER A 125 14.94 12.49 17.77
C SER A 125 14.82 10.99 17.54
N GLU A 126 15.94 10.27 17.58
CA GLU A 126 15.95 8.80 17.51
C GLU A 126 15.27 8.14 18.72
N ARG A 127 15.10 8.88 19.82
CA ARG A 127 14.37 8.46 21.03
C ARG A 127 12.93 9.00 21.09
N GLY A 128 12.48 9.61 19.98
CA GLY A 128 11.16 10.21 19.89
C GLY A 128 10.05 9.21 20.14
N LYS A 129 8.96 9.70 20.72
CA LYS A 129 7.77 8.92 21.03
C LYS A 129 6.53 9.70 20.62
N TYR A 130 5.63 9.02 19.93
CA TYR A 130 4.48 9.61 19.29
C TYR A 130 3.23 8.90 19.80
N THR A 131 2.36 9.66 20.46
CA THR A 131 1.08 9.18 20.96
C THR A 131 -0.03 9.82 20.14
N PHE A 132 -0.90 9.02 19.55
CA PHE A 132 -2.02 9.49 18.75
C PHE A 132 -3.32 8.87 19.22
N THR A 133 -4.36 9.70 19.32
CA THR A 133 -5.73 9.32 19.63
C THR A 133 -6.52 9.39 18.33
N LEU A 134 -6.95 8.24 17.83
CA LEU A 134 -7.81 8.17 16.64
C LEU A 134 -9.20 8.73 16.95
N ASN A 135 -9.76 9.49 16.00
CA ASN A 135 -11.09 10.05 16.17
C ASN A 135 -12.16 8.93 16.20
N PRO A 136 -12.97 8.80 17.28
CA PRO A 136 -14.04 7.81 17.38
C PRO A 136 -15.03 7.86 16.22
N ASP A 137 -15.34 9.06 15.73
CA ASP A 137 -16.26 9.29 14.63
C ASP A 137 -15.70 8.80 13.28
N VAL A 138 -14.39 8.62 13.17
CA VAL A 138 -13.75 7.97 12.02
C VAL A 138 -13.66 6.46 12.23
N LEU A 139 -13.42 6.02 13.48
CA LEU A 139 -13.30 4.60 13.82
C LEU A 139 -14.58 3.80 13.54
N GLN A 140 -15.76 4.41 13.66
CA GLN A 140 -17.02 3.77 13.24
C GLN A 140 -17.01 3.37 11.75
N PHE A 141 -16.36 4.16 10.88
CA PHE A 141 -16.20 3.83 9.47
C PHE A 141 -15.15 2.74 9.27
N VAL A 142 -14.13 2.71 10.13
CA VAL A 142 -13.06 1.71 10.11
C VAL A 142 -13.57 0.32 10.52
N GLY A 143 -14.33 0.22 11.61
CA GLY A 143 -14.86 -1.05 12.12
C GLY A 143 -15.83 -1.74 11.14
N LEU A 144 -16.56 -0.97 10.33
CA LEU A 144 -17.39 -1.50 9.25
C LEU A 144 -16.58 -2.12 8.10
N LEU A 145 -15.28 -1.88 8.06
CA LEU A 145 -14.37 -2.44 7.09
C LEU A 145 -13.61 -3.68 7.58
N GLU A 146 -13.82 -4.27 8.76
CA GLU A 146 -13.05 -5.47 9.15
C GLU A 146 -13.10 -6.60 8.08
N SER A 147 -14.05 -6.56 7.14
CA SER A 147 -14.11 -7.42 5.94
C SER A 147 -13.36 -6.92 4.67
N ASN A 148 -13.07 -5.61 4.53
CA ASN A 148 -12.52 -4.97 3.31
C ASN A 148 -11.28 -4.06 3.53
N PHE A 149 -11.10 -3.55 4.75
CA PHE A 149 -9.87 -2.98 5.29
C PHE A 149 -9.11 -4.12 5.92
N THR A 150 -8.69 -5.00 5.02
CA THR A 150 -7.87 -6.17 5.28
C THR A 150 -6.87 -5.85 6.40
N ALA A 151 -6.84 -6.67 7.43
CA ALA A 151 -5.77 -6.70 8.41
C ALA A 151 -4.46 -7.03 7.66
N TYR A 152 -3.85 -6.01 7.07
CA TYR A 152 -2.55 -6.12 6.46
C TYR A 152 -1.56 -6.30 7.58
N ASP A 153 -0.75 -7.35 7.51
CA ASP A 153 0.44 -7.40 8.34
C ASP A 153 1.27 -6.16 8.01
N LEU A 154 1.48 -5.31 9.01
CA LEU A 154 2.29 -4.10 8.92
C LEU A 154 3.65 -4.38 8.29
N LEU A 155 4.18 -5.60 8.50
CA LEU A 155 5.43 -6.08 7.92
C LEU A 155 5.36 -6.18 6.38
N ASN A 156 4.22 -6.61 5.81
CA ASN A 156 4.09 -6.82 4.36
C ASN A 156 4.13 -5.50 3.59
N VAL A 157 3.58 -4.42 4.15
CA VAL A 157 3.62 -3.08 3.51
C VAL A 157 4.83 -2.27 3.92
N GLY A 158 5.56 -2.70 4.96
CA GLY A 158 6.65 -1.95 5.58
C GLY A 158 7.76 -1.59 4.60
N GLU A 159 8.14 -2.55 3.75
CA GLU A 159 9.25 -2.41 2.81
C GLU A 159 8.87 -1.71 1.49
N LEU A 160 7.56 -1.45 1.27
CA LEU A 160 7.10 -0.73 0.08
C LEU A 160 7.50 0.75 0.16
N LYS A 161 8.13 1.26 -0.90
CA LYS A 161 8.78 2.58 -0.94
C LYS A 161 7.95 3.66 -1.63
N SER A 162 6.75 3.33 -2.09
CA SER A 162 5.88 4.27 -2.81
C SER A 162 4.42 4.09 -2.41
N THR A 163 3.70 5.20 -2.26
CA THR A 163 2.25 5.22 -2.05
C THR A 163 1.49 4.43 -3.11
N ASN A 164 1.96 4.44 -4.36
CA ASN A 164 1.34 3.68 -5.45
C ASN A 164 1.62 2.16 -5.35
N GLN A 165 2.78 1.75 -4.80
CA GLN A 165 3.07 0.34 -4.52
C GLN A 165 2.15 -0.19 -3.43
N VAL A 166 2.03 0.55 -2.33
CA VAL A 166 1.10 0.23 -1.23
C VAL A 166 -0.33 0.12 -1.77
N ARG A 167 -0.76 1.07 -2.60
CA ARG A 167 -2.10 1.02 -3.21
C ARG A 167 -2.29 -0.20 -4.12
N LEU A 168 -1.29 -0.55 -4.90
CA LEU A 168 -1.39 -1.71 -5.79
C LEU A 168 -1.48 -3.02 -4.98
N TYR A 169 -0.70 -3.13 -3.89
CA TYR A 169 -0.80 -4.23 -2.94
C TYR A 169 -2.19 -4.33 -2.31
N GLU A 170 -2.75 -3.21 -1.84
CA GLU A 170 -4.11 -3.16 -1.27
C GLU A 170 -5.15 -3.75 -2.25
N LEU A 171 -5.07 -3.34 -3.53
CA LEU A 171 -5.98 -3.85 -4.56
C LEU A 171 -5.81 -5.37 -4.77
N PHE A 172 -4.58 -5.87 -4.82
CA PHE A 172 -4.35 -7.30 -4.97
C PHE A 172 -4.87 -8.11 -3.79
N ALA A 173 -4.67 -7.62 -2.57
CA ALA A 173 -5.19 -8.30 -1.40
C ALA A 173 -6.72 -8.30 -1.34
N GLN A 174 -7.41 -7.25 -1.80
CA GLN A 174 -8.87 -7.27 -1.96
C GLN A 174 -9.33 -8.35 -2.96
N HIS A 175 -8.54 -8.58 -4.01
CA HIS A 175 -8.82 -9.60 -5.02
C HIS A 175 -8.29 -11.00 -4.68
N LYS A 176 -7.51 -11.15 -3.60
CA LYS A 176 -7.21 -12.44 -2.96
C LYS A 176 -8.47 -13.03 -2.31
N THR A 177 -9.33 -12.18 -1.73
CA THR A 177 -10.46 -12.56 -0.86
C THR A 177 -11.79 -12.80 -1.58
N HIS A 178 -11.86 -12.70 -2.91
CA HIS A 178 -13.10 -12.99 -3.65
C HIS A 178 -13.56 -14.47 -3.58
N GLY A 179 -12.86 -15.32 -2.83
CA GLY A 179 -13.37 -16.58 -2.33
C GLY A 179 -13.26 -16.63 -0.81
N MET A 180 -14.34 -16.31 -0.08
CA MET A 180 -14.55 -16.68 1.33
C MET A 180 -14.69 -18.21 1.49
N LYS A 181 -13.72 -18.96 0.98
CA LYS A 181 -13.46 -20.34 1.35
C LYS A 181 -12.10 -20.32 2.03
N ALA A 182 -12.08 -20.62 3.32
CA ALA A 182 -10.86 -20.86 4.07
C ALA A 182 -9.96 -21.82 3.25
N GLY A 183 -8.74 -21.38 2.93
CA GLY A 183 -7.74 -22.16 2.20
C GLY A 183 -7.54 -21.82 0.72
N VAL A 184 -8.22 -20.81 0.16
CA VAL A 184 -7.95 -20.37 -1.23
C VAL A 184 -6.78 -19.40 -1.27
N ASN A 185 -5.61 -19.92 -1.65
CA ASN A 185 -4.36 -19.18 -1.78
C ASN A 185 -4.16 -18.52 -3.16
N PHE A 186 -5.25 -18.33 -3.93
CA PHE A 186 -5.21 -17.85 -5.31
C PHE A 186 -6.40 -16.94 -5.66
N GLY A 187 -6.12 -15.80 -6.29
CA GLY A 187 -7.10 -14.87 -6.84
C GLY A 187 -6.74 -14.42 -8.25
N THR A 188 -7.70 -13.84 -8.95
CA THR A 188 -7.46 -13.23 -10.27
C THR A 188 -8.18 -11.89 -10.36
N TRP A 189 -7.44 -10.86 -10.77
CA TRP A 189 -7.99 -9.54 -11.07
C TRP A 189 -7.80 -9.22 -12.55
N ILE A 190 -8.89 -8.94 -13.25
CA ILE A 190 -8.90 -8.59 -14.67
C ILE A 190 -9.32 -7.14 -14.80
N THR A 191 -8.50 -6.36 -15.49
CA THR A 191 -8.71 -4.93 -15.73
C THR A 191 -8.15 -4.53 -17.09
N ASP A 192 -7.96 -3.24 -17.33
CA ASP A 192 -7.34 -2.68 -18.53
C ASP A 192 -6.39 -1.53 -18.18
N ALA A 193 -5.72 -0.99 -19.19
CA ALA A 193 -4.81 0.13 -19.01
C ALA A 193 -5.51 1.43 -18.57
N ASP A 194 -6.79 1.60 -18.87
CA ASP A 194 -7.53 2.83 -18.58
C ASP A 194 -7.86 2.94 -17.09
N PHE A 195 -8.04 1.81 -16.39
CA PHE A 195 -8.11 1.78 -14.93
C PHE A 195 -6.94 2.53 -14.28
N PHE A 196 -5.72 2.26 -14.73
CA PHE A 196 -4.50 2.88 -14.20
C PHE A 196 -4.34 4.35 -14.59
N LYS A 197 -4.97 4.79 -15.68
CA LYS A 197 -5.01 6.21 -16.07
C LYS A 197 -5.96 7.04 -15.20
N GLY A 198 -6.88 6.38 -14.50
CA GLY A 198 -7.85 7.00 -13.60
C GLY A 198 -7.23 7.74 -12.41
N LYS A 199 -8.08 8.14 -11.46
CA LYS A 199 -7.66 8.83 -10.24
C LYS A 199 -7.14 7.88 -9.15
N VAL A 200 -7.19 6.56 -9.39
CA VAL A 200 -6.80 5.53 -8.41
C VAL A 200 -5.30 5.58 -8.11
N PHE A 201 -4.48 5.88 -9.13
CA PHE A 201 -3.05 6.06 -8.99
C PHE A 201 -2.69 7.48 -9.41
N ASN A 202 -1.90 8.16 -8.59
CA ASN A 202 -1.40 9.50 -8.88
C ASN A 202 -0.21 9.43 -9.87
N LEU A 203 -0.45 8.86 -11.06
CA LEU A 203 0.56 8.73 -12.11
C LEU A 203 0.73 10.05 -12.85
N GLY A 204 1.97 10.38 -13.19
CA GLY A 204 2.28 11.56 -14.00
C GLY A 204 1.57 11.54 -15.36
N THR A 205 1.23 12.71 -15.88
CA THR A 205 0.50 12.88 -17.15
C THR A 205 1.19 12.21 -18.34
N SER A 206 2.52 12.17 -18.35
CA SER A 206 3.34 11.49 -19.36
C SER A 206 3.18 9.97 -19.36
N VAL A 207 3.05 9.37 -18.17
CA VAL A 207 2.86 7.92 -17.99
C VAL A 207 1.47 7.50 -18.45
N LYS A 208 0.46 8.33 -18.19
CA LYS A 208 -0.94 8.06 -18.55
C LYS A 208 -1.21 8.02 -20.06
N LYS A 209 -0.34 8.62 -20.88
CA LYS A 209 -0.54 8.70 -22.34
C LYS A 209 -0.42 7.33 -23.03
N PHE A 210 0.47 6.46 -22.56
CA PHE A 210 0.77 5.20 -23.23
C PHE A 210 0.67 4.01 -22.27
N PRO A 211 -0.16 2.99 -22.57
CA PRO A 211 -0.24 1.77 -21.77
C PRO A 211 1.11 1.08 -21.53
N THR A 212 2.00 1.13 -22.52
CA THR A 212 3.36 0.58 -22.43
C THR A 212 4.21 1.31 -21.38
N GLU A 213 4.05 2.62 -21.22
CA GLU A 213 4.77 3.40 -20.21
C GLU A 213 4.22 3.17 -18.80
N ILE A 214 2.91 2.92 -18.66
CA ILE A 214 2.30 2.48 -17.39
C ILE A 214 2.93 1.16 -16.95
N LYS A 215 3.04 0.19 -17.86
CA LYS A 215 3.70 -1.08 -17.55
C LYS A 215 5.16 -0.85 -17.13
N ARG A 216 5.94 -0.19 -18.00
CA ARG A 216 7.39 -0.05 -17.85
C ARG A 216 7.82 0.80 -16.65
N ARG A 217 7.13 1.92 -16.40
CA ARG A 217 7.55 2.91 -15.38
C ARG A 217 6.85 2.74 -14.04
N PHE A 218 5.71 2.06 -14.01
CA PHE A 218 4.94 1.88 -12.79
C PHE A 218 4.78 0.41 -12.42
N LEU A 219 4.12 -0.40 -13.25
CA LEU A 219 3.78 -1.77 -12.87
C LEU A 219 5.00 -2.66 -12.66
N ASP A 220 5.98 -2.64 -13.57
CA ASP A 220 7.12 -3.56 -13.48
C ASP A 220 7.87 -3.36 -12.15
N GLY A 221 8.15 -2.11 -11.77
CA GLY A 221 8.79 -1.79 -10.48
C GLY A 221 7.90 -2.03 -9.26
N ALA A 222 6.58 -1.88 -9.39
CA ALA A 222 5.67 -2.13 -8.28
C ALA A 222 5.44 -3.62 -8.03
N LEU A 223 5.29 -4.41 -9.10
CA LEU A 223 5.17 -5.87 -9.05
C LEU A 223 6.46 -6.50 -8.50
N ASP A 224 7.63 -6.00 -8.93
CA ASP A 224 8.92 -6.44 -8.40
C ASP A 224 9.00 -6.24 -6.88
N ALA A 225 8.63 -5.06 -6.38
CA ALA A 225 8.63 -4.78 -4.95
C ALA A 225 7.64 -5.70 -4.21
N ILE A 226 6.40 -5.81 -4.71
CA ILE A 226 5.38 -6.67 -4.10
C ILE A 226 5.83 -8.14 -4.04
N ASN A 227 6.39 -8.65 -5.14
CA ASN A 227 6.86 -10.02 -5.25
C ASN A 227 8.14 -10.29 -4.48
N ASP A 228 8.86 -9.28 -4.00
CA ASP A 228 10.06 -9.49 -3.21
C ASP A 228 9.79 -9.38 -1.70
N THR A 229 8.93 -8.43 -1.29
CA THR A 229 8.87 -7.99 0.11
C THR A 229 7.56 -8.30 0.84
N THR A 230 6.53 -8.82 0.16
CA THR A 230 5.18 -8.95 0.72
C THR A 230 4.72 -10.41 0.78
N ASP A 231 3.65 -10.71 1.53
CA ASP A 231 3.03 -12.05 1.57
C ASP A 231 2.43 -12.52 0.23
N LEU A 232 2.28 -11.61 -0.74
CA LEU A 232 1.71 -11.91 -2.05
C LEU A 232 2.80 -12.18 -3.08
N PHE A 233 2.43 -13.01 -4.06
CA PHE A 233 3.15 -13.12 -5.32
C PHE A 233 2.16 -12.92 -6.46
N VAL A 234 2.49 -12.05 -7.41
CA VAL A 234 1.60 -11.63 -8.48
C VAL A 234 2.26 -11.83 -9.83
N GLU A 235 1.59 -12.60 -10.68
CA GLU A 235 1.95 -12.75 -12.09
C GLU A 235 1.06 -11.85 -12.94
N PHE A 236 1.67 -11.19 -13.92
CA PHE A 236 0.99 -10.25 -14.80
C PHE A 236 1.06 -10.73 -16.24
N GLU A 237 -0.10 -10.87 -16.88
CA GLU A 237 -0.22 -11.20 -18.29
C GLU A 237 -1.14 -10.20 -19.01
N VAL A 238 -0.86 -9.92 -20.28
CA VAL A 238 -1.70 -9.08 -21.13
C VAL A 238 -2.28 -9.93 -22.25
N LYS A 239 -3.62 -9.97 -22.34
CA LYS A 239 -4.36 -10.66 -23.42
C LYS A 239 -5.21 -9.65 -24.17
N GLY A 240 -4.72 -9.21 -25.34
CA GLY A 240 -5.36 -8.14 -26.09
C GLY A 240 -5.38 -6.84 -25.29
N LYS A 241 -6.59 -6.34 -24.97
CA LYS A 241 -6.78 -5.15 -24.11
C LYS A 241 -6.85 -5.48 -22.61
N GLN A 242 -7.00 -6.75 -22.26
CA GLN A 242 -7.16 -7.18 -20.88
C GLN A 242 -5.81 -7.35 -20.19
N TRP A 243 -5.72 -6.76 -19.00
CA TRP A 243 -4.60 -6.84 -18.09
C TRP A 243 -5.02 -7.78 -16.96
N ILE A 244 -4.34 -8.91 -16.84
CA ILE A 244 -4.72 -10.00 -15.94
C ILE A 244 -3.63 -10.17 -14.89
N PHE A 245 -4.03 -10.04 -13.63
CA PHE A 245 -3.18 -10.24 -12.46
C PHE A 245 -3.59 -11.53 -11.76
N LYS A 246 -2.69 -12.50 -11.71
CA LYS A 246 -2.84 -13.75 -10.98
C LYS A 246 -2.15 -13.59 -9.63
N ILE A 247 -2.92 -13.65 -8.56
CA ILE A 247 -2.47 -13.28 -7.22
C ILE A 247 -2.38 -14.56 -6.38
N TYR A 248 -1.23 -14.82 -5.79
CA TYR A 248 -0.92 -15.99 -4.98
C TYR A 248 -0.59 -15.57 -3.56
N SER A 249 -0.84 -16.45 -2.58
CA SER A 249 -0.48 -16.25 -1.17
C SER A 249 -0.11 -17.57 -0.49
N GLY A 250 0.40 -17.50 0.74
CA GLY A 250 0.85 -18.68 1.50
C GLY A 250 1.96 -19.46 0.78
N ASP A 251 2.00 -20.78 0.98
CA ASP A 251 3.03 -21.67 0.42
C ASP A 251 3.17 -21.57 -1.11
N ILE A 252 2.08 -21.25 -1.82
CA ILE A 252 2.11 -21.10 -3.28
C ILE A 252 2.90 -19.86 -3.68
N ALA A 253 2.68 -18.75 -2.96
CA ALA A 253 3.44 -17.52 -3.20
C ALA A 253 4.92 -17.72 -2.87
N GLU A 254 5.23 -18.41 -1.77
CA GLU A 254 6.61 -18.70 -1.37
C GLU A 254 7.35 -19.51 -2.43
N LYS A 255 6.78 -20.64 -2.88
CA LYS A 255 7.39 -21.47 -3.94
C LYS A 255 7.61 -20.70 -5.24
N LYS A 256 6.64 -19.87 -5.64
CA LYS A 256 6.77 -19.03 -6.84
C LYS A 256 7.86 -17.98 -6.67
N ARG A 257 7.95 -17.35 -5.50
CA ARG A 257 8.96 -16.35 -5.16
C ARG A 257 10.36 -16.92 -5.20
N GLU A 258 10.59 -18.09 -4.61
CA GLU A 258 11.88 -18.77 -4.65
C GLU A 258 12.34 -19.05 -6.08
N LYS A 259 11.43 -19.60 -6.89
CA LYS A 259 11.70 -19.86 -8.31
C LYS A 259 12.04 -18.56 -9.04
N TRP A 260 11.23 -17.52 -8.86
CA TRP A 260 11.43 -16.21 -9.49
C TRP A 260 12.75 -15.55 -9.08
N ARG A 261 13.15 -15.66 -7.80
CA ARG A 261 14.45 -15.17 -7.30
C ARG A 261 15.62 -15.89 -7.97
N LYS A 262 15.55 -17.21 -8.13
CA LYS A 262 16.57 -18.00 -8.85
C LYS A 262 16.70 -17.56 -10.30
N GLU A 263 15.59 -17.49 -11.02
CA GLU A 263 15.55 -17.05 -12.43
C GLU A 263 16.11 -15.63 -12.59
N ARG A 264 15.78 -14.71 -11.68
CA ARG A 264 16.34 -13.36 -11.68
C ARG A 264 17.84 -13.33 -11.41
N ALA A 265 18.32 -14.11 -10.43
CA ALA A 265 19.75 -14.17 -10.11
C ALA A 265 20.57 -14.68 -11.31
N GLU A 266 20.07 -15.72 -11.98
CA GLU A 266 20.67 -16.27 -13.20
C GLU A 266 20.67 -15.24 -14.34
N ALA A 267 19.54 -14.55 -14.56
CA ALA A 267 19.44 -13.51 -15.58
C ALA A 267 20.41 -12.33 -15.32
N VAL A 268 20.58 -11.94 -14.05
CA VAL A 268 21.53 -10.89 -13.65
C VAL A 268 22.98 -11.33 -13.90
N LEU A 269 23.32 -12.58 -13.59
CA LEU A 269 24.65 -13.14 -13.85
C LEU A 269 24.95 -13.16 -15.36
N LYS A 270 24.02 -13.69 -16.16
CA LYS A 270 24.14 -13.74 -17.62
C LYS A 270 24.32 -12.34 -18.22
N ALA A 271 23.53 -11.35 -17.78
CA ALA A 271 23.66 -9.98 -18.25
C ALA A 271 25.03 -9.35 -17.89
N LYS A 272 25.61 -9.70 -16.74
CA LYS A 272 26.97 -9.26 -16.36
C LYS A 272 28.02 -9.90 -17.27
N GLU A 273 27.90 -11.19 -17.57
CA GLU A 273 28.81 -11.91 -18.46
C GLU A 273 28.76 -11.36 -19.89
N GLU A 274 27.56 -11.12 -20.44
CA GLU A 274 27.38 -10.52 -21.75
C GLU A 274 28.03 -9.13 -21.83
N LYS A 275 27.85 -8.29 -20.80
CA LYS A 275 28.53 -6.98 -20.72
C LYS A 275 30.05 -7.11 -20.64
N ARG A 276 30.57 -8.09 -19.89
CA ARG A 276 32.01 -8.36 -19.81
C ARG A 276 32.56 -8.79 -21.17
N LEU A 277 31.87 -9.70 -21.86
CA LEU A 277 32.27 -10.18 -23.18
C LEU A 277 32.21 -9.07 -24.23
N ALA A 278 31.20 -8.20 -24.19
CA ALA A 278 31.09 -7.04 -25.07
C ALA A 278 32.25 -6.05 -24.87
N ARG A 279 32.67 -5.81 -23.62
CA ARG A 279 33.85 -4.99 -23.31
C ARG A 279 35.13 -5.60 -23.87
N LEU A 280 35.31 -6.91 -23.69
CA LEU A 280 36.49 -7.62 -24.19
C LEU A 280 36.56 -7.60 -25.72
N ARG A 281 35.43 -7.84 -26.41
CA ARG A 281 35.34 -7.74 -27.87
C ARG A 281 35.72 -6.33 -28.37
N LYS A 282 35.29 -5.28 -27.66
CA LYS A 282 35.65 -3.90 -28.00
C LYS A 282 37.14 -3.61 -27.81
N GLN A 283 37.77 -4.16 -26.77
CA GLN A 283 39.21 -4.02 -26.53
C GLN A 283 40.05 -4.74 -27.60
N ILE A 284 39.67 -5.96 -27.96
CA ILE A 284 40.35 -6.72 -29.01
C ILE A 284 40.26 -5.99 -30.36
N ALA A 285 39.07 -5.49 -30.72
CA ALA A 285 38.89 -4.74 -31.96
C ALA A 285 39.72 -3.44 -31.99
N ALA A 286 39.88 -2.75 -30.86
CA ALA A 286 40.72 -1.56 -30.77
C ALA A 286 42.22 -1.89 -30.96
N HIS A 287 42.71 -2.96 -30.32
CA HIS A 287 44.10 -3.41 -30.49
C HIS A 287 44.42 -3.82 -31.93
N GLN A 288 43.51 -4.56 -32.58
CA GLN A 288 43.65 -4.97 -33.98
C GLN A 288 43.65 -3.78 -34.94
N ALA A 289 42.89 -2.72 -34.65
CA ALA A 289 42.88 -1.50 -35.45
C ALA A 289 44.21 -0.72 -35.32
N GLU A 290 44.79 -0.65 -34.12
CA GLU A 290 46.09 -0.02 -33.87
C GLU A 290 47.25 -0.78 -34.52
N GLU A 291 47.21 -2.12 -34.54
CA GLU A 291 48.21 -2.93 -35.24
C GLU A 291 48.13 -2.79 -36.76
N ALA A 292 46.93 -2.59 -37.32
CA ALA A 292 46.74 -2.42 -38.76
C ALA A 292 47.13 -1.02 -39.30
N THR A 293 47.40 -0.06 -38.42
CA THR A 293 47.84 1.30 -38.79
C THR A 293 49.36 1.51 -38.67
N LYS A 294 50.10 0.52 -38.19
CA LYS A 294 51.57 0.49 -38.16
C LYS A 294 52.12 -0.27 -39.37
#